data_AF-A0A7C9DZN3-F1
#
_entry.id   AF-A0A7C9DZN3-F1
#
_cell.length_a   1.000
_cell.length_b   1.000
_cell.length_c   1.000
_cell.angle_alpha   90.00
_cell.angle_beta   90.00
_cell.angle_gamma   90.00
#
_symmetry.space_group_name_H-M   'P 1'
#
loop_
_entity.id
_entity.type
_entity.pdbx_description
1 polymer ?
#
loop_
_entity_poly.entity_id
_entity_poly.type
_entity_poly.pdbx_seq_one_letter_code
_entity_poly.pdbx_strand_id
1 'polypeptide(L)'
;AKTIAEVVKMCHDNGVMHRDLKPENFLFANKKENSPLKAIDFGLSVFFRPEERFTEIVGSPYYMAPEVLKRNYGPEVDVWSAGVILYILLCGVPPFWAETEQGVALAILRGNIDFKREPWPQISDTAKSLVKQMLDPDPRKRLTAQQVLEHPWIQNAKKAPNVP
;
A
#
# COMPACT_ATOMS: atom_id res chain seq x y z
N ALA A 1 -2.67 4.06 -8.04
CA ALA A 1 -1.95 4.77 -6.95
C ALA A 1 -2.75 5.94 -6.36
N LYS A 2 -3.01 7.01 -7.12
CA LYS A 2 -3.69 8.23 -6.60
C LYS A 2 -5.02 7.93 -5.90
N THR A 3 -5.95 7.26 -6.57
CA THR A 3 -7.27 6.94 -6.00
C THR A 3 -7.19 6.03 -4.77
N ILE A 4 -6.23 5.10 -4.74
CA ILE A 4 -6.00 4.25 -3.55
C ILE A 4 -5.58 5.12 -2.37
N ALA A 5 -4.62 6.04 -2.58
CA ALA A 5 -4.19 6.97 -1.54
C ALA A 5 -5.30 7.94 -1.08
N GLU A 6 -6.17 8.39 -2.00
CA GLU A 6 -7.37 9.19 -1.66
C GLU A 6 -8.33 8.42 -0.76
N VAL A 7 -8.55 7.12 -1.03
CA VAL A 7 -9.35 6.25 -0.16
C VAL A 7 -8.71 6.13 1.23
N VAL A 8 -7.41 5.81 1.30
CA VAL A 8 -6.71 5.67 2.59
C VAL A 8 -6.80 6.97 3.39
N LYS A 9 -6.54 8.11 2.76
CA LYS A 9 -6.65 9.41 3.39
C LYS A 9 -8.06 9.64 3.94
N MET A 10 -9.10 9.39 3.14
CA MET A 10 -10.47 9.59 3.56
C MET A 10 -10.81 8.74 4.79
N CYS A 11 -10.40 7.46 4.80
CA CYS A 11 -10.58 6.61 5.97
C CYS A 11 -9.86 7.18 7.20
N HIS A 12 -8.58 7.54 7.07
CA HIS A 12 -7.77 8.04 8.18
C HIS A 12 -8.28 9.37 8.74
N ASP A 13 -8.71 10.31 7.88
CA ASP A 13 -9.31 11.59 8.28
C ASP A 13 -10.61 11.39 9.08
N ASN A 14 -11.31 10.26 8.87
CA ASN A 14 -12.53 9.89 9.59
C ASN A 14 -12.28 8.90 10.73
N GLY A 15 -11.02 8.69 11.12
CA GLY A 15 -10.65 7.78 12.22
C GLY A 15 -10.94 6.31 11.92
N VAL A 16 -10.89 5.89 10.65
CA VAL A 16 -11.08 4.50 10.21
C VAL A 16 -9.77 3.94 9.64
N MET A 17 -9.39 2.73 10.05
CA MET A 17 -8.35 1.93 9.38
C MET A 17 -9.00 0.82 8.58
N HIS A 18 -8.56 0.60 7.34
CA HIS A 18 -9.14 -0.43 6.48
C HIS A 18 -8.64 -1.83 6.85
N ARG A 19 -7.34 -2.00 7.10
CA ARG A 19 -6.63 -3.23 7.52
C ARG A 19 -6.58 -4.39 6.53
N ASP A 20 -7.35 -4.35 5.44
CA ASP A 20 -7.28 -5.37 4.37
C ASP A 20 -7.26 -4.76 2.96
N LEU A 21 -6.41 -3.77 2.70
CA LEU A 21 -6.27 -3.21 1.35
C LEU A 21 -5.53 -4.17 0.43
N LYS A 22 -6.19 -4.56 -0.66
CA LYS A 22 -5.68 -5.44 -1.72
C LYS A 22 -6.44 -5.18 -3.02
N PRO A 23 -5.91 -5.54 -4.21
CA PRO A 23 -6.58 -5.29 -5.48
C PRO A 23 -8.00 -5.83 -5.55
N GLU A 24 -8.27 -6.97 -4.91
CA GLU A 24 -9.58 -7.63 -4.84
C GLU A 24 -10.64 -6.76 -4.14
N ASN A 25 -10.19 -5.89 -3.23
CA ASN A 25 -11.05 -4.96 -2.50
C ASN A 25 -11.21 -3.61 -3.22
N PHE A 26 -10.86 -3.54 -4.51
CA PHE A 26 -11.12 -2.39 -5.37
C PHE A 26 -11.87 -2.81 -6.64
N LEU A 27 -13.05 -2.21 -6.85
CA LEU A 27 -13.87 -2.45 -8.04
C LEU A 27 -14.08 -1.17 -8.85
N PHE A 28 -14.15 -1.31 -10.17
CA PHE A 28 -14.64 -0.25 -11.04
C PHE A 28 -16.16 -0.17 -10.95
N ALA A 29 -16.70 1.04 -10.74
CA ALA A 29 -18.14 1.25 -10.62
C ALA A 29 -18.94 0.87 -11.89
N ASN A 30 -18.29 0.82 -13.06
CA ASN A 30 -18.88 0.41 -14.33
C ASN A 30 -17.79 -0.02 -15.33
N LYS A 31 -18.20 -0.40 -16.55
CA LYS A 31 -17.31 -0.92 -17.61
C LYS A 31 -16.63 0.16 -18.48
N LYS A 32 -16.86 1.45 -18.21
CA LYS A 32 -16.24 2.53 -19.01
C LYS A 32 -14.77 2.67 -18.65
N GLU A 33 -13.95 3.07 -19.60
CA GLU A 33 -12.51 3.29 -19.42
C GLU A 33 -12.20 4.30 -18.30
N ASN A 34 -13.04 5.32 -18.15
CA ASN A 34 -12.93 6.32 -17.10
C ASN A 34 -13.73 5.97 -15.82
N SER A 35 -14.11 4.70 -15.64
CA SER A 35 -14.89 4.30 -14.48
C SER A 35 -14.15 4.61 -13.18
N PRO A 36 -14.82 5.22 -12.18
CA PRO A 36 -14.20 5.44 -10.89
C PRO A 36 -13.91 4.10 -10.21
N LEU A 37 -12.71 4.01 -9.61
CA LEU A 37 -12.33 2.91 -8.73
C LEU A 37 -12.93 3.15 -7.34
N LYS A 38 -13.51 2.10 -6.75
CA LYS A 38 -14.17 2.13 -5.44
C LYS A 38 -13.57 1.06 -4.55
N ALA A 39 -13.19 1.44 -3.33
CA ALA A 39 -12.89 0.46 -2.31
C ALA A 39 -14.17 -0.22 -1.84
N ILE A 40 -14.09 -1.52 -1.62
CA ILE A 40 -15.15 -2.37 -1.10
C ILE A 40 -14.61 -3.14 0.09
N ASP A 41 -15.52 -3.73 0.87
CA ASP A 41 -15.21 -4.62 1.99
C ASP A 41 -14.45 -3.97 3.17
N PHE A 42 -15.23 -3.41 4.10
CA PHE A 42 -14.76 -2.89 5.38
C PHE A 42 -14.92 -3.91 6.52
N GLY A 43 -15.05 -5.22 6.21
CA GLY A 43 -15.33 -6.26 7.20
C GLY A 43 -14.24 -6.43 8.26
N LEU A 44 -13.00 -6.05 7.93
CA LEU A 44 -11.86 -6.02 8.86
C LEU A 44 -11.52 -4.61 9.34
N SER A 45 -12.26 -3.57 8.94
CA SER A 45 -11.97 -2.20 9.33
C SER A 45 -12.31 -1.93 10.79
N VAL A 46 -11.63 -0.94 11.39
CA VAL A 46 -11.90 -0.48 12.76
C VAL A 46 -11.84 1.03 12.85
N PHE A 47 -12.55 1.58 13.83
CA PHE A 47 -12.31 2.93 14.28
C PHE A 47 -11.06 2.98 15.14
N PHE A 48 -10.32 4.08 15.08
CA PHE A 48 -9.16 4.32 15.92
C PHE A 48 -9.15 5.76 16.42
N ARG A 49 -8.50 5.97 17.56
CA ARG A 49 -8.12 7.29 18.06
C ARG A 49 -6.64 7.55 17.78
N PRO A 50 -6.22 8.83 17.69
CA PRO A 50 -4.80 9.14 17.63
C PRO A 50 -4.02 8.41 18.74
N GLU A 51 -2.86 7.87 18.38
CA GLU A 51 -1.97 7.09 19.27
C GLU A 51 -2.49 5.72 19.73
N GLU A 52 -3.72 5.32 19.38
CA GLU A 52 -4.22 3.97 19.63
C GLU A 52 -3.40 2.92 18.88
N ARG A 53 -3.23 1.75 19.49
CA ARG A 53 -2.46 0.63 18.95
C ARG A 53 -3.25 -0.65 19.03
N PHE A 54 -3.11 -1.47 17.99
CA PHE A 54 -3.84 -2.72 17.80
C PHE A 54 -2.88 -3.91 17.81
N THR A 55 -3.40 -5.08 18.18
CA THR A 55 -2.60 -6.28 18.48
C THR A 55 -3.04 -7.53 17.71
N GLU A 56 -4.19 -7.45 17.04
CA GLU A 56 -4.77 -8.51 16.24
C GLU A 56 -4.04 -8.61 14.90
N ILE A 57 -3.71 -9.84 14.51
CA ILE A 57 -3.12 -10.14 13.20
C ILE A 57 -4.29 -10.35 12.24
N VAL A 58 -4.55 -9.35 11.40
CA VAL A 58 -5.66 -9.34 10.44
C VAL A 58 -5.19 -8.77 9.10
N GLY A 59 -5.93 -9.11 8.04
CA GLY A 59 -5.61 -8.72 6.68
C GLY A 59 -4.93 -9.84 5.89
N SER A 60 -4.78 -9.60 4.59
CA SER A 60 -4.26 -10.59 3.65
C SER A 60 -2.72 -10.66 3.70
N PRO A 61 -2.10 -11.85 3.88
CA PRO A 61 -0.68 -11.99 4.20
C PRO A 61 0.30 -11.20 3.32
N TYR A 62 0.10 -11.16 2.01
CA TYR A 62 1.01 -10.48 1.06
C TYR A 62 1.00 -8.94 1.19
N TYR A 63 -0.06 -8.36 1.75
CA TYR A 63 -0.26 -6.92 1.85
C TYR A 63 -0.04 -6.40 3.28
N MET A 64 0.28 -7.29 4.21
CA MET A 64 0.39 -6.98 5.62
C MET A 64 1.68 -6.24 5.95
N ALA A 65 1.59 -5.21 6.80
CA ALA A 65 2.74 -4.45 7.29
C ALA A 65 3.51 -5.23 8.37
N PRO A 66 4.84 -5.03 8.51
CA PRO A 66 5.66 -5.76 9.48
C PRO A 66 5.21 -5.53 10.93
N GLU A 67 4.66 -4.37 11.25
CA GLU A 67 4.17 -4.05 12.59
C GLU A 67 2.85 -4.75 12.96
N VAL A 68 2.06 -5.22 11.98
CA VAL A 68 0.90 -6.09 12.23
C VAL A 68 1.37 -7.44 12.76
N LEU A 69 2.42 -8.02 12.15
CA LEU A 69 3.07 -9.25 12.62
C LEU A 69 3.69 -9.09 14.01
N LYS A 70 4.11 -7.87 14.36
CA LYS A 70 4.62 -7.51 15.68
C LYS A 70 3.52 -7.14 16.68
N ARG A 71 2.24 -7.16 16.27
CA ARG A 71 1.08 -6.87 17.11
C ARG A 71 1.14 -5.50 17.78
N ASN A 72 1.67 -4.51 17.08
CA ASN A 72 1.74 -3.13 17.58
C ASN A 72 1.69 -2.15 16.42
N TYR A 73 0.48 -1.84 15.97
CA TYR A 73 0.28 -1.04 14.77
C TYR A 73 -0.84 -0.01 14.91
N GLY A 74 -0.79 1.02 14.07
CA GLY A 74 -1.82 2.02 13.89
C GLY A 74 -2.22 2.16 12.42
N PRO A 75 -2.76 3.31 11.98
CA PRO A 75 -3.30 3.51 10.63
C PRO A 75 -2.25 3.41 9.52
N GLU A 76 -0.96 3.49 9.85
CA GLU A 76 0.16 3.46 8.92
C GLU A 76 0.22 2.17 8.10
N VAL A 77 -0.44 1.10 8.57
CA VAL A 77 -0.54 -0.20 7.89
C VAL A 77 -1.25 -0.11 6.55
N ASP A 78 -2.25 0.78 6.41
CA ASP A 78 -2.98 0.93 5.15
C ASP A 78 -2.09 1.56 4.07
N VAL A 79 -1.14 2.43 4.44
CA VAL A 79 -0.18 3.00 3.50
C VAL A 79 0.82 1.94 3.03
N TRP A 80 1.24 1.03 3.92
CA TRP A 80 2.05 -0.11 3.52
C TRP A 80 1.33 -0.99 2.50
N SER A 81 0.09 -1.39 2.79
CA SER A 81 -0.71 -2.20 1.86
C SER A 81 -0.90 -1.49 0.51
N ALA A 82 -1.16 -0.18 0.51
CA ALA A 82 -1.21 0.63 -0.70
C ALA A 82 0.13 0.66 -1.46
N GLY A 83 1.26 0.65 -0.74
CA GLY A 83 2.61 0.55 -1.29
C GLY A 83 2.88 -0.80 -1.95
N VAL A 84 2.40 -1.90 -1.35
CA VAL A 84 2.46 -3.25 -1.93
C VAL A 84 1.64 -3.30 -3.22
N ILE A 85 0.42 -2.76 -3.21
CA ILE A 85 -0.41 -2.68 -4.42
C ILE A 85 0.32 -1.88 -5.52
N LEU A 86 0.91 -0.74 -5.18
CA LEU A 86 1.66 0.07 -6.13
C LEU A 86 2.87 -0.68 -6.71
N TYR A 87 3.64 -1.39 -5.88
CA TYR A 87 4.74 -2.21 -6.34
C TYR A 87 4.26 -3.23 -7.38
N ILE A 88 3.19 -3.97 -7.07
CA ILE A 88 2.60 -4.96 -7.99
C ILE A 88 2.10 -4.31 -9.28
N LEU A 89 1.44 -3.16 -9.21
CA LEU A 89 0.96 -2.46 -10.41
C LEU A 89 2.11 -2.02 -11.34
N LEU A 90 3.30 -1.79 -10.80
CA LEU A 90 4.46 -1.35 -11.58
C LEU A 90 5.26 -2.51 -12.19
N CYS A 91 5.36 -3.65 -11.53
CA CYS A 91 6.22 -4.77 -11.97
C CYS A 91 5.53 -6.13 -12.15
N GLY A 92 4.26 -6.25 -11.75
CA GLY A 92 3.44 -7.45 -11.91
C GLY A 92 3.65 -8.54 -10.85
N VAL A 93 4.57 -8.37 -9.89
CA VAL A 93 4.88 -9.38 -8.85
C VAL A 93 4.86 -8.76 -7.45
N PRO A 94 4.56 -9.52 -6.38
CA PRO A 94 4.60 -9.00 -5.02
C PRO A 94 6.05 -8.71 -4.57
N PRO A 95 6.27 -7.69 -3.71
CA PRO A 95 7.60 -7.35 -3.19
C PRO A 95 8.13 -8.39 -2.20
N PHE A 96 7.23 -9.12 -1.54
CA PHE A 96 7.54 -10.18 -0.57
C PHE A 96 6.87 -11.47 -1.02
N TRP A 97 7.65 -12.53 -1.23
CA TRP A 97 7.16 -13.81 -1.72
C TRP A 97 7.86 -14.98 -1.04
N ALA A 98 7.10 -16.03 -0.77
CA ALA A 98 7.57 -17.36 -0.40
C ALA A 98 6.47 -18.39 -0.69
N GLU A 99 6.81 -19.67 -0.62
CA GLU A 99 5.87 -20.79 -0.83
C GLU A 99 4.84 -20.95 0.29
N THR A 100 5.13 -20.43 1.48
CA THR A 100 4.27 -20.54 2.67
C THR A 100 3.99 -19.18 3.28
N GLU A 101 2.86 -19.03 3.96
CA GLU A 101 2.51 -17.80 4.67
C GLU A 101 3.56 -17.42 5.72
N GLN A 102 4.15 -18.41 6.41
CA GLN A 102 5.25 -18.18 7.34
C GLN A 102 6.48 -17.63 6.62
N GLY A 103 6.78 -18.14 5.42
CA GLY A 103 7.87 -17.63 4.58
C GLY A 103 7.62 -16.19 4.14
N VAL A 104 6.38 -15.85 3.78
CA VAL A 104 5.97 -14.48 3.41
C VAL A 104 6.13 -13.54 4.60
N ALA A 105 5.67 -13.95 5.79
CA ALA A 105 5.84 -13.19 7.02
C ALA A 105 7.33 -12.92 7.34
N LEU A 106 8.20 -13.92 7.17
CA LEU A 106 9.64 -13.75 7.33
C LEU A 106 10.24 -12.81 6.27
N ALA A 107 9.77 -12.85 5.03
CA ALA A 107 10.20 -11.93 3.97
C ALA A 107 9.80 -10.47 4.29
N ILE A 108 8.56 -10.26 4.76
CA ILE A 108 8.06 -8.95 5.21
C ILE A 108 8.91 -8.41 6.35
N LEU A 109 9.21 -9.23 7.37
CA LEU A 109 10.02 -8.83 8.52
C LEU A 109 11.47 -8.50 8.15
N ARG A 110 12.02 -9.13 7.10
CA ARG A 110 13.36 -8.80 6.57
C ARG A 110 13.35 -7.47 5.81
N GLY A 111 12.24 -7.09 5.19
CA GLY A 111 12.07 -5.78 4.52
C GLY A 111 12.90 -5.59 3.25
N ASN A 112 13.46 -6.66 2.67
CA ASN A 112 14.26 -6.58 1.45
C ASN A 112 13.34 -6.49 0.22
N ILE A 113 13.37 -5.36 -0.48
CA ILE A 113 12.58 -5.12 -1.69
C ILE A 113 13.53 -5.04 -2.90
N ASP A 114 13.20 -5.77 -3.97
CA ASP A 114 13.98 -5.79 -5.21
C ASP A 114 13.55 -4.64 -6.15
N PHE A 115 14.48 -3.75 -6.48
CA PHE A 115 14.29 -2.69 -7.48
C PHE A 115 15.29 -2.82 -8.65
N LYS A 116 15.87 -4.02 -8.83
CA LYS A 116 16.92 -4.32 -9.81
C LYS A 116 16.42 -5.20 -10.94
N ARG A 117 15.51 -6.13 -10.68
CA ARG A 117 14.92 -7.00 -11.71
C ARG A 117 13.98 -6.22 -12.61
N GLU A 118 13.90 -6.60 -13.88
CA GLU A 118 12.95 -6.03 -14.84
C GLU A 118 11.50 -6.08 -14.29
N PRO A 119 10.68 -5.03 -14.53
CA PRO A 119 10.96 -3.82 -15.30
C PRO A 119 11.57 -2.66 -14.48
N TRP A 120 12.02 -2.89 -13.24
CA TRP A 120 12.47 -1.80 -12.35
C TRP A 120 13.56 -0.90 -12.91
N PRO A 121 14.59 -1.39 -13.65
CA PRO A 121 15.57 -0.50 -14.27
C PRO A 121 14.93 0.58 -15.16
N GLN A 122 13.81 0.28 -15.82
CA GLN A 122 13.09 1.21 -16.72
C GLN A 122 12.09 2.12 -15.99
N ILE A 123 11.68 1.76 -14.78
CA ILE A 123 10.74 2.55 -13.98
C ILE A 123 11.44 3.81 -13.45
N SER A 124 10.78 4.96 -13.53
CA SER A 124 11.32 6.25 -13.08
C SER A 124 11.78 6.23 -11.62
N ASP A 125 12.84 6.96 -11.31
CA ASP A 125 13.37 7.04 -9.94
C ASP A 125 12.39 7.68 -8.95
N THR A 126 11.52 8.58 -9.44
CA THR A 126 10.45 9.17 -8.61
C THR A 126 9.41 8.14 -8.21
N ALA A 127 9.06 7.18 -9.09
CA ALA A 127 8.18 6.06 -8.73
C ALA A 127 8.84 5.14 -7.69
N LYS A 128 10.10 4.76 -7.93
CA LYS A 128 10.88 3.94 -6.98
C LYS A 128 10.97 4.61 -5.61
N SER A 129 11.22 5.93 -5.60
CA SER A 129 11.27 6.74 -4.39
C SER A 129 9.96 6.70 -3.61
N LEU A 130 8.81 6.84 -4.30
CA LEU A 130 7.51 6.73 -3.65
C LEU A 130 7.30 5.35 -3.02
N VAL A 131 7.55 4.27 -3.78
CA VAL A 131 7.36 2.90 -3.29
C VAL A 131 8.23 2.62 -2.08
N LYS A 132 9.51 3.04 -2.10
CA LYS A 132 10.41 2.91 -0.95
C LYS A 132 9.89 3.60 0.31
N GLN A 133 9.35 4.81 0.18
CA GLN A 133 8.86 5.58 1.32
C GLN A 133 7.49 5.08 1.83
N MET A 134 6.65 4.50 0.96
CA MET A 134 5.42 3.80 1.37
C MET A 134 5.70 2.47 2.05
N LEU A 135 6.79 1.79 1.66
CA LEU A 135 7.23 0.51 2.21
C LEU A 135 8.39 0.65 3.21
N ASP A 136 8.47 1.79 3.91
CA ASP A 136 9.42 1.95 5.02
C ASP A 136 8.96 1.05 6.20
N PRO A 137 9.83 0.17 6.72
CA PRO A 137 9.48 -0.73 7.82
C PRO A 137 9.34 0.00 9.17
N ASP A 138 9.83 1.23 9.31
CA ASP A 138 9.56 2.08 10.47
C ASP A 138 8.29 2.91 10.18
N PRO A 139 7.14 2.61 10.82
CA PRO A 139 5.88 3.33 10.57
C PRO A 139 5.98 4.83 10.85
N ARG A 140 6.94 5.27 11.68
CA ARG A 140 7.15 6.70 11.96
C ARG A 140 7.86 7.46 10.83
N LYS A 141 8.56 6.73 9.95
CA LYS A 141 9.23 7.29 8.77
C LYS A 141 8.42 7.09 7.49
N ARG A 142 7.50 6.12 7.51
CA ARG A 142 6.59 5.85 6.41
C ARG A 142 5.73 7.06 6.13
N LEU A 143 5.48 7.33 4.84
CA LEU A 143 4.59 8.42 4.44
C LEU A 143 3.19 8.21 5.01
N THR A 144 2.54 9.32 5.34
CA THR A 144 1.09 9.37 5.48
C THR A 144 0.41 9.35 4.13
N ALA A 145 -0.88 9.01 4.08
CA ALA A 145 -1.66 9.06 2.84
C ALA A 145 -1.67 10.46 2.20
N GLN A 146 -1.69 11.53 3.01
CA GLN A 146 -1.56 12.91 2.53
C GLN A 146 -0.22 13.13 1.82
N GLN A 147 0.89 12.74 2.44
CA GLN A 147 2.23 12.90 1.85
C GLN A 147 2.41 12.05 0.58
N VAL A 148 1.78 10.87 0.51
CA VAL A 148 1.72 10.07 -0.72
C VAL A 148 1.04 10.87 -1.85
N LEU A 149 -0.09 11.52 -1.56
CA LEU A 149 -0.80 12.33 -2.55
C LEU A 149 0.01 13.55 -2.99
N GLU A 150 0.79 14.15 -2.10
CA GLU A 150 1.68 15.29 -2.39
C GLU A 150 2.97 14.87 -3.10
N HIS A 151 3.30 13.59 -3.14
CA HIS A 151 4.56 13.11 -3.70
C HIS A 151 4.69 13.48 -5.19
N PRO A 152 5.88 13.93 -5.65
CA PRO A 152 6.09 14.41 -7.02
C PRO A 152 5.65 13.43 -8.11
N TRP A 153 5.77 12.13 -7.88
CA TRP A 153 5.31 11.11 -8.83
C TRP A 153 3.78 11.10 -9.01
N ILE A 154 3.01 11.30 -7.93
CA ILE A 154 1.54 11.39 -8.00
C ILE A 154 1.11 12.72 -8.63
N GLN A 155 1.76 13.82 -8.25
CA GLN A 155 1.44 15.15 -8.77
C GLN A 155 1.74 15.27 -10.27
N ASN A 156 2.81 14.63 -10.75
CA ASN A 156 3.22 14.66 -12.16
C ASN A 156 2.61 13.54 -13.02
N ALA A 157 1.66 12.75 -12.51
CA ALA A 157 1.07 11.64 -13.25
C ALA A 157 0.42 12.05 -14.59
N LYS A 158 -0.02 13.31 -14.75
CA LYS A 158 -0.55 13.85 -16.02
C LYS A 158 0.53 14.05 -17.10
N LYS A 159 1.82 14.05 -16.73
CA LYS A 159 2.97 14.24 -17.62
C LYS A 159 3.79 12.96 -17.80
N ALA A 160 3.50 11.91 -17.03
CA ALA A 160 4.20 10.65 -17.16
C ALA A 160 3.73 9.96 -18.45
N PRO A 161 4.64 9.52 -19.34
CA PRO A 161 4.26 8.71 -20.48
C PRO A 161 3.59 7.43 -19.96
N ASN A 162 2.51 6.98 -20.62
CA ASN A 162 2.03 5.63 -20.43
C ASN A 162 3.20 4.70 -20.76
N VAL A 163 3.70 3.97 -19.77
CA VAL A 163 4.67 2.91 -20.02
C VAL A 163 3.91 1.82 -20.80
N PRO A 164 4.39 1.40 -21.98
CA PRO A 164 3.73 0.38 -22.80
C PRO A 164 3.58 -0.96 -22.08
#